data_AF-A0A2T9Y8M5-F1
#
_entry.id   AF-A0A2T9Y8M5-F1
#
_cell.length_a   1.000
_cell.length_b   1.000
_cell.length_c   1.000
_cell.angle_alpha   90.00
_cell.angle_beta   90.00
_cell.angle_gamma   90.00
#
_symmetry.space_group_name_H-M   'P 1'
#
loop_
_entity.id
_entity.type
_entity.pdbx_description
1 polymer ?
#
loop_
_entity_poly.entity_id
_entity_poly.type
_entity_poly.pdbx_seq_one_letter_code
_entity_poly.pdbx_strand_id
1 'polypeptide(L)'
;EAEKVFIEINRAHKTLTDDTARENYEKYGNPDGLLSRTMGIALPKFIVEAHASPFVMALYGLIIGFILPYYVGRWWYSSSRYTKDNILNPTMISFFKNIREPISQRNLIDLLCSAEEFNSGDIAFKSTHLVALKDLEDKVQAASQAFGLEYFERSDKFLSDSTWKAKVLMYAHFYRVDVDDDVLLEHQQYIIEKSIHLTHRGLIQISSAQGWAGCTTLLIYIMQMLVQGVHEHAAPLSQLPYLKYSDYLQLATKYNLYGVHQAKLLEPEKKKEIFSDFNGDVEEMVSAVNSYPQIQITHSVISVIGDSVITPFSIATLIIKIKVSNPTSKPKDFHPNAKLAISKLDSLDETNPGQIEEVYNIITKIKPTSEETPEAISPYLAAKKTSNWWFILSNPLNSRNVIPPMLISDLVTEKIFTVQFQAPQSPGTYDFLINVLSDSYVGCDQYRHIKMVVVDPSTLPPEPEIDDDISEPEESSLAAQLAEARGKAPGKGSRDDFDSSDED
;
A
#
# COMPACT_ATOMS: atom_id res chain seq x y z
N GLU A 1 -15.53 -42.99 47.61
CA GLU A 1 -14.40 -42.67 48.51
C GLU A 1 -14.04 -43.85 49.41
N ALA A 2 -15.01 -44.42 50.13
CA ALA A 2 -14.84 -45.64 50.93
C ALA A 2 -14.22 -46.83 50.15
N GLU A 3 -14.61 -47.04 48.89
CA GLU A 3 -14.06 -48.13 48.07
C GLU A 3 -12.56 -47.97 47.78
N LYS A 4 -12.08 -46.75 47.54
CA LYS A 4 -10.65 -46.48 47.32
C LYS A 4 -9.84 -46.76 48.58
N VAL A 5 -10.34 -46.29 49.72
CA VAL A 5 -9.72 -46.54 51.03
C VAL A 5 -9.71 -48.03 51.35
N PHE A 6 -10.78 -48.76 51.04
CA PHE A 6 -10.83 -50.22 51.23
C PHE A 6 -9.80 -50.96 50.36
N ILE A 7 -9.63 -50.53 49.10
CA ILE A 7 -8.61 -51.09 48.19
C ILE A 7 -7.20 -50.82 48.73
N GLU A 8 -6.92 -49.62 49.24
CA GLU A 8 -5.62 -49.28 49.84
C GLU A 8 -5.34 -50.08 51.12
N ILE A 9 -6.34 -50.23 51.99
CA ILE A 9 -6.23 -51.07 53.19
C ILE A 9 -5.96 -52.52 52.80
N ASN A 10 -6.67 -53.06 51.82
CA ASN A 10 -6.43 -54.43 51.34
C ASN A 10 -5.04 -54.59 50.72
N ARG A 11 -4.57 -53.59 49.97
CA ARG A 11 -3.20 -53.59 49.43
C ARG A 11 -2.18 -53.57 50.56
N ALA A 12 -2.33 -52.68 51.53
CA ALA A 12 -1.44 -52.61 52.69
C ALA A 12 -1.45 -53.91 53.50
N HIS A 13 -2.62 -54.51 53.72
CA HIS A 13 -2.75 -55.80 54.37
C HIS A 13 -2.01 -56.88 53.59
N LYS A 14 -2.23 -56.98 52.28
CA LYS A 14 -1.56 -57.96 51.40
C LYS A 14 -0.04 -57.77 51.41
N THR A 15 0.45 -56.54 51.37
CA THR A 15 1.88 -56.23 51.47
C THR A 15 2.48 -56.61 52.82
N LEU A 16 1.72 -56.51 53.92
CA LEU A 16 2.23 -56.82 55.27
C LEU A 16 2.10 -58.30 55.67
N THR A 17 1.22 -59.07 55.01
CA THR A 17 0.97 -60.49 55.35
C THR A 17 1.62 -61.49 54.41
N ASP A 18 1.94 -61.10 53.17
CA ASP A 18 2.55 -61.98 52.17
C ASP A 18 4.00 -61.55 51.90
N ASP A 19 4.95 -62.42 52.21
CA ASP A 19 6.39 -62.17 52.01
C ASP A 19 6.73 -61.89 50.53
N THR A 20 6.00 -62.49 49.58
CA THR A 20 6.25 -62.26 48.14
C THR A 20 5.76 -60.90 47.69
N ALA A 21 4.60 -60.46 48.19
CA ALA A 21 4.07 -59.12 47.94
C ALA A 21 4.93 -58.04 48.61
N ARG A 22 5.50 -58.35 49.80
CA ARG A 22 6.47 -57.50 50.48
C ARG A 22 7.75 -57.32 49.67
N GLU A 23 8.33 -58.41 49.17
CA GLU A 23 9.54 -58.35 48.35
C GLU A 23 9.29 -57.62 47.01
N ASN A 24 8.12 -57.82 46.39
CA ASN A 24 7.72 -57.08 45.19
C ASN A 24 7.51 -55.59 45.46
N TYR A 25 6.96 -55.23 46.63
CA TYR A 25 6.81 -53.84 47.04
C TYR A 25 8.18 -53.19 47.31
N GLU A 26 9.09 -53.90 47.97
CA GLU A 26 10.47 -53.44 48.20
C GLU A 26 11.24 -53.24 46.88
N LYS A 27 11.06 -54.14 45.91
CA LYS A 27 11.77 -54.08 44.62
C LYS A 27 11.15 -53.11 43.61
N TYR A 28 9.82 -52.99 43.56
CA TYR A 28 9.11 -52.28 42.47
C TYR A 28 8.13 -51.20 42.96
N GLY A 29 7.99 -50.99 44.27
CA GLY A 29 7.11 -49.97 44.85
C GLY A 29 5.61 -50.29 44.79
N ASN A 30 5.23 -51.53 44.44
CA ASN A 30 3.85 -52.01 44.37
C ASN A 30 3.78 -53.52 44.68
N PRO A 31 2.84 -54.02 45.52
CA PRO A 31 2.73 -55.45 45.85
C PRO A 31 2.61 -56.41 44.64
N ASP A 32 2.14 -55.92 43.49
CA ASP A 32 1.86 -56.74 42.32
C ASP A 32 3.07 -56.92 41.36
N GLY A 33 4.23 -56.29 41.65
CA GLY A 33 5.46 -56.43 40.86
C GLY A 33 5.63 -55.44 39.70
N LEU A 34 6.55 -55.72 38.78
CA LEU A 34 6.90 -54.83 37.65
C LEU A 34 5.72 -54.68 36.68
N LEU A 35 5.12 -53.49 36.64
CA LEU A 35 4.09 -53.13 35.67
C LEU A 35 4.74 -52.85 34.30
N SER A 36 4.75 -53.84 33.40
CA SER A 36 5.16 -53.60 32.01
C SER A 36 4.13 -52.73 31.29
N ARG A 37 4.53 -51.53 30.87
CA ARG A 37 3.65 -50.59 30.17
C ARG A 37 3.56 -50.99 28.70
N THR A 38 2.45 -51.59 28.29
CA THR A 38 2.17 -51.86 26.87
C THR A 38 1.63 -50.60 26.20
N MET A 39 2.33 -50.11 25.18
CA MET A 39 1.90 -48.95 24.41
C MET A 39 1.07 -49.44 23.22
N GLY A 40 -0.26 -49.27 23.30
CA GLY A 40 -1.18 -49.57 22.21
C GLY A 40 -1.40 -48.35 21.31
N ILE A 41 -1.56 -48.57 20.00
CA ILE A 41 -2.01 -47.55 19.06
C ILE A 41 -3.55 -47.52 19.10
N ALA A 42 -4.15 -46.34 19.25
CA ALA A 42 -5.60 -46.15 19.37
C ALA A 42 -6.38 -46.30 18.04
N LEU A 43 -5.74 -46.81 16.98
CA LEU A 43 -6.40 -47.00 15.69
C LEU A 43 -7.32 -48.22 15.73
N PRO A 44 -8.53 -48.14 15.16
CA PRO A 44 -9.42 -49.29 15.08
C PRO A 44 -8.79 -50.48 14.36
N LYS A 45 -9.00 -51.68 14.90
CA LYS A 45 -8.41 -52.93 14.36
C LYS A 45 -8.77 -53.18 12.89
N PHE A 46 -9.98 -52.81 12.46
CA PHE A 46 -10.43 -52.99 11.06
C PHE A 46 -9.60 -52.22 10.01
N ILE A 47 -8.90 -51.15 10.38
CA ILE A 47 -8.02 -50.39 9.47
C ILE A 47 -6.67 -51.11 9.29
N VAL A 48 -6.25 -51.87 10.30
CA VAL A 48 -4.92 -52.48 10.41
C VAL A 48 -4.97 -54.00 10.15
N GLU A 49 -6.16 -54.59 10.10
CA GLU A 49 -6.37 -56.00 9.77
C GLU A 49 -5.86 -56.34 8.37
N ALA A 50 -5.23 -57.51 8.23
CA ALA A 50 -4.51 -57.95 7.01
C ALA A 50 -5.37 -57.95 5.75
N HIS A 51 -6.69 -58.09 5.89
CA HIS A 51 -7.64 -58.07 4.77
C HIS A 51 -7.96 -56.65 4.26
N ALA A 52 -7.97 -55.65 5.15
CA ALA A 52 -8.27 -54.26 4.80
C ALA A 52 -7.01 -53.46 4.43
N SER A 53 -5.85 -53.86 4.93
CA SER A 53 -4.57 -53.19 4.72
C SER A 53 -4.23 -52.91 3.24
N PRO A 54 -4.42 -53.84 2.27
CA PRO A 54 -4.15 -53.55 0.86
C PRO A 54 -5.05 -52.45 0.27
N PHE A 55 -6.32 -52.39 0.68
CA PHE A 55 -7.27 -51.36 0.21
C PHE A 55 -6.94 -49.99 0.81
N VAL A 56 -6.59 -49.94 2.10
CA VAL A 56 -6.16 -48.70 2.76
C VAL A 56 -4.87 -48.17 2.13
N MET A 57 -3.90 -49.05 1.84
CA MET A 57 -2.66 -48.67 1.16
C MET A 57 -2.90 -48.22 -0.29
N ALA A 58 -3.80 -48.88 -1.03
CA ALA A 58 -4.19 -48.44 -2.37
C ALA A 58 -4.88 -47.07 -2.35
N LEU A 59 -5.78 -46.83 -1.39
CA LEU A 59 -6.43 -45.53 -1.21
C LEU A 59 -5.43 -44.45 -0.83
N TYR A 60 -4.52 -44.74 0.09
CA TYR A 60 -3.44 -43.83 0.48
C TYR A 60 -2.53 -43.50 -0.70
N GLY A 61 -2.11 -44.52 -1.46
CA GLY A 61 -1.33 -44.37 -2.68
C GLY A 61 -2.07 -43.57 -3.77
N LEU A 62 -3.39 -43.73 -3.89
CA LEU A 62 -4.21 -42.93 -4.80
C LEU A 62 -4.27 -41.46 -4.35
N ILE A 63 -4.51 -41.22 -3.05
CA ILE A 63 -4.60 -39.87 -2.50
C ILE A 63 -3.29 -39.12 -2.68
N ILE A 64 -2.16 -39.73 -2.31
CA ILE A 64 -0.85 -39.08 -2.38
C ILE A 64 -0.26 -39.10 -3.78
N GLY A 65 -0.50 -40.15 -4.56
CA GLY A 65 0.07 -40.30 -5.90
C GLY A 65 -0.67 -39.50 -6.97
N PHE A 66 -1.98 -39.27 -6.81
CA PHE A 66 -2.80 -38.65 -7.85
C PHE A 66 -3.62 -37.46 -7.37
N ILE A 67 -4.40 -37.61 -6.29
CA ILE A 67 -5.29 -36.54 -5.83
C ILE A 67 -4.48 -35.32 -5.37
N LEU A 68 -3.52 -35.53 -4.48
CA LEU A 68 -2.71 -34.46 -3.93
C LEU A 68 -1.89 -33.77 -5.03
N PRO A 69 -1.16 -34.47 -5.92
CA PRO A 69 -0.46 -33.84 -7.04
C PRO A 69 -1.39 -33.10 -8.00
N TYR A 70 -2.59 -33.61 -8.28
CA TYR A 70 -3.56 -32.94 -9.14
C TYR A 70 -4.03 -31.61 -8.56
N TYR A 71 -4.46 -31.59 -7.30
CA TYR A 71 -4.94 -30.36 -6.65
C TYR A 71 -3.81 -29.36 -6.40
N VAL A 72 -2.64 -29.83 -5.95
CA VAL A 72 -1.46 -28.98 -5.76
C VAL A 72 -1.00 -28.41 -7.11
N GLY A 73 -0.96 -29.22 -8.17
CA GLY A 73 -0.61 -28.76 -9.51
C GLY A 73 -1.61 -27.73 -10.03
N ARG A 74 -2.92 -27.99 -9.93
CA ARG A 74 -3.96 -27.04 -10.36
C ARG A 74 -3.87 -25.72 -9.58
N TRP A 75 -3.67 -25.77 -8.26
CA TRP A 75 -3.49 -24.58 -7.44
C TRP A 75 -2.23 -23.82 -7.84
N TRP A 76 -1.09 -24.51 -7.99
CA TRP A 76 0.19 -23.90 -8.36
C TRP A 76 0.12 -23.20 -9.71
N TYR A 77 -0.39 -23.89 -10.75
CA TYR A 77 -0.52 -23.30 -12.08
C TYR A 77 -1.59 -22.21 -12.17
N SER A 78 -2.59 -22.21 -11.29
CA SER A 78 -3.57 -21.14 -11.20
C SER A 78 -2.99 -19.92 -10.49
N SER A 79 -2.29 -20.13 -9.37
CA SER A 79 -1.68 -19.09 -8.55
C SER A 79 -0.49 -18.42 -9.25
N SER A 80 0.37 -19.21 -9.89
CA SER A 80 1.56 -18.73 -10.60
C SER A 80 1.27 -17.89 -11.85
N ARG A 81 0.01 -17.77 -12.27
CA ARG A 81 -0.40 -16.88 -13.37
C ARG A 81 -0.55 -15.43 -12.94
N TYR A 82 -0.72 -15.20 -11.63
CA TYR A 82 -0.95 -13.87 -11.07
C TYR A 82 0.28 -13.41 -10.30
N THR A 83 0.47 -12.09 -10.25
CA THR A 83 1.40 -11.44 -9.34
C THR A 83 0.85 -11.45 -7.91
N LYS A 84 1.67 -11.06 -6.93
CA LYS A 84 1.24 -10.87 -5.53
C LYS A 84 0.03 -9.93 -5.41
N ASP A 85 -0.08 -8.95 -6.29
CA ASP A 85 -1.16 -7.97 -6.32
C ASP A 85 -2.36 -8.40 -7.19
N ASN A 86 -2.51 -9.69 -7.50
CA ASN A 86 -3.67 -10.21 -8.24
C ASN A 86 -3.82 -9.61 -9.66
N ILE A 87 -2.70 -9.42 -10.35
CA ILE A 87 -2.63 -9.00 -11.76
C ILE A 87 -2.06 -10.15 -12.59
N LEU A 88 -2.63 -10.43 -13.75
CA LEU A 88 -2.07 -11.41 -14.67
C LEU A 88 -0.62 -11.06 -15.06
N ASN A 89 0.29 -12.05 -14.99
CA ASN A 89 1.69 -11.90 -15.36
C ASN A 89 1.88 -11.35 -16.80
N PRO A 90 1.14 -11.82 -17.83
CA PRO A 90 1.21 -11.23 -19.18
C PRO A 90 0.89 -9.73 -19.23
N THR A 91 -0.12 -9.27 -18.49
CA THR A 91 -0.47 -7.84 -18.38
C THR A 91 0.70 -7.05 -17.83
N MET A 92 1.32 -7.56 -16.76
CA MET A 92 2.46 -6.88 -16.13
C MET A 92 3.69 -6.83 -17.01
N ILE A 93 3.96 -7.91 -17.75
CA ILE A 93 5.02 -7.95 -18.75
C ILE A 93 4.75 -6.92 -19.86
N SER A 94 3.50 -6.79 -20.33
CA SER A 94 3.12 -5.78 -21.32
C SER A 94 3.33 -4.36 -20.80
N PHE A 95 2.87 -4.07 -19.58
CA PHE A 95 3.06 -2.77 -18.95
C PHE A 95 4.53 -2.41 -18.82
N PHE A 96 5.35 -3.29 -18.23
CA PHE A 96 6.78 -3.06 -18.05
C PHE A 96 7.53 -2.85 -19.38
N LYS A 97 7.16 -3.58 -20.43
CA LYS A 97 7.78 -3.43 -21.76
C LYS A 97 7.43 -2.12 -22.45
N ASN A 98 6.22 -1.59 -22.23
CA ASN A 98 5.67 -0.51 -23.03
C ASN A 98 5.65 0.86 -22.33
N ILE A 99 5.71 0.90 -20.99
CA ILE A 99 5.78 2.16 -20.23
C ILE A 99 7.17 2.78 -20.35
N ARG A 100 7.28 4.00 -20.90
CA ARG A 100 8.54 4.70 -21.17
C ARG A 100 8.34 6.20 -21.04
N GLU A 101 9.21 6.93 -20.37
CA GLU A 101 9.17 8.41 -20.37
C GLU A 101 9.93 9.03 -21.56
N PRO A 102 9.46 10.15 -22.13
CA PRO A 102 8.20 10.84 -21.81
C PRO A 102 6.98 10.08 -22.37
N ILE A 103 5.88 10.03 -21.60
CA ILE A 103 4.62 9.40 -22.03
C ILE A 103 3.46 10.38 -21.85
N SER A 104 2.55 10.40 -22.82
CA SER A 104 1.29 11.12 -22.71
C SER A 104 0.23 10.29 -21.98
N GLN A 105 -0.75 10.98 -21.40
CA GLN A 105 -1.85 10.33 -20.69
C GLN A 105 -2.73 9.49 -21.61
N ARG A 106 -2.99 9.94 -22.84
CA ARG A 106 -3.57 9.10 -23.92
C ARG A 106 -2.83 7.79 -24.15
N ASN A 107 -1.50 7.81 -24.24
CA ASN A 107 -0.71 6.60 -24.45
C ASN A 107 -0.72 5.67 -23.22
N LEU A 108 -0.85 6.23 -22.01
CA LEU A 108 -1.06 5.44 -20.78
C LEU A 108 -2.43 4.77 -20.76
N ILE A 109 -3.48 5.47 -21.21
CA ILE A 109 -4.83 4.90 -21.35
C ILE A 109 -4.83 3.76 -22.39
N ASP A 110 -4.16 3.96 -23.53
CA ASP A 110 -3.97 2.91 -24.55
C ASP A 110 -3.25 1.68 -23.99
N LEU A 111 -2.19 1.91 -23.22
CA LEU A 111 -1.46 0.85 -22.56
C LEU A 111 -2.35 0.11 -21.56
N LEU A 112 -3.14 0.83 -20.76
CA LEU A 112 -4.07 0.24 -19.80
C LEU A 112 -5.13 -0.62 -20.49
N CYS A 113 -5.71 -0.16 -21.60
CA CYS A 113 -6.68 -0.89 -22.41
C CYS A 113 -6.07 -2.13 -23.10
N SER A 114 -4.74 -2.20 -23.23
CA SER A 114 -4.03 -3.36 -23.80
C SER A 114 -3.83 -4.52 -22.80
N ALA A 115 -4.34 -4.40 -21.57
CA ALA A 115 -4.22 -5.43 -20.55
C ALA A 115 -4.84 -6.77 -20.99
N GLU A 116 -4.14 -7.89 -20.72
CA GLU A 116 -4.60 -9.24 -21.08
C GLU A 116 -5.89 -9.64 -20.32
N GLU A 117 -6.13 -8.98 -19.19
CA GLU A 117 -7.35 -9.09 -18.38
C GLU A 117 -8.61 -8.75 -19.20
N PHE A 118 -8.49 -7.86 -20.21
CA PHE A 118 -9.60 -7.47 -21.08
C PHE A 118 -9.69 -8.31 -22.34
N ASN A 119 -8.68 -9.14 -22.61
CA ASN A 119 -8.61 -10.02 -23.78
C ASN A 119 -9.00 -11.48 -23.46
N SER A 120 -9.32 -11.77 -22.20
CA SER A 120 -9.64 -13.11 -21.71
C SER A 120 -11.07 -13.20 -21.17
N GLY A 121 -11.65 -14.40 -21.18
CA GLY A 121 -12.95 -14.69 -20.56
C GLY A 121 -14.13 -14.00 -21.24
N ASP A 122 -15.13 -13.62 -20.45
CA ASP A 122 -16.36 -13.00 -20.96
C ASP A 122 -16.19 -11.54 -21.39
N ILE A 123 -15.17 -10.87 -20.86
CA ILE A 123 -14.83 -9.48 -21.17
C ILE A 123 -14.20 -9.34 -22.55
N ALA A 124 -13.61 -10.41 -23.10
CA ALA A 124 -13.02 -10.41 -24.43
C ALA A 124 -14.01 -9.95 -25.51
N PHE A 125 -13.48 -9.44 -26.61
CA PHE A 125 -14.32 -9.07 -27.75
C PHE A 125 -15.06 -10.28 -28.32
N LYS A 126 -16.36 -10.11 -28.59
CA LYS A 126 -17.23 -11.08 -29.26
C LYS A 126 -17.86 -10.38 -30.47
N SER A 127 -17.92 -11.07 -31.61
CA SER A 127 -18.42 -10.50 -32.87
C SER A 127 -19.87 -10.04 -32.81
N THR A 128 -20.66 -10.60 -31.88
CA THR A 128 -22.04 -10.20 -31.58
C THR A 128 -22.15 -8.73 -31.19
N HIS A 129 -21.13 -8.17 -30.55
CA HIS A 129 -21.16 -6.80 -30.03
C HIS A 129 -20.67 -5.75 -31.04
N LEU A 130 -20.22 -6.16 -32.23
CA LEU A 130 -19.56 -5.28 -33.20
C LEU A 130 -20.43 -4.09 -33.60
N VAL A 131 -21.74 -4.31 -33.80
CA VAL A 131 -22.66 -3.26 -34.23
C VAL A 131 -22.87 -2.23 -33.12
N ALA A 132 -23.16 -2.70 -31.90
CA ALA A 132 -23.33 -1.83 -30.74
C ALA A 132 -22.06 -1.05 -30.40
N LEU A 133 -20.88 -1.67 -30.50
CA LEU A 133 -19.60 -1.00 -30.24
C LEU A 133 -19.27 0.07 -31.28
N LYS A 134 -19.65 -0.12 -32.55
CA LYS A 134 -19.46 0.91 -33.60
C LYS A 134 -20.39 2.10 -33.38
N ASP A 135 -21.66 1.86 -33.07
CA ASP A 135 -22.60 2.94 -32.73
C ASP A 135 -22.11 3.73 -31.50
N LEU A 136 -21.60 3.02 -30.48
CA LEU A 136 -21.02 3.66 -29.30
C LEU A 136 -19.73 4.43 -29.64
N GLU A 137 -18.87 3.89 -30.50
CA GLU A 137 -17.67 4.58 -31.00
C GLU A 137 -18.03 5.90 -31.66
N ASP A 138 -19.04 5.92 -32.53
CA ASP A 138 -19.51 7.14 -33.20
C ASP A 138 -20.06 8.17 -32.19
N LYS A 139 -20.85 7.73 -31.20
CA LYS A 139 -21.35 8.58 -30.11
C LYS A 139 -20.22 9.18 -29.28
N VAL A 140 -19.23 8.36 -28.91
CA VAL A 140 -18.03 8.78 -28.16
C VAL A 140 -17.19 9.76 -28.97
N GLN A 141 -17.03 9.51 -30.27
CA GLN A 141 -16.30 10.40 -31.16
C GLN A 141 -16.98 11.77 -31.24
N ALA A 142 -18.31 11.81 -31.42
CA ALA A 142 -19.08 13.04 -31.42
C ALA A 142 -18.97 13.81 -30.08
N ALA A 143 -19.05 13.11 -28.95
CA ALA A 143 -18.89 13.70 -27.62
C ALA A 143 -17.49 14.30 -27.41
N SER A 144 -16.44 13.58 -27.81
CA SER A 144 -15.05 14.07 -27.73
C SER A 144 -14.80 15.29 -28.62
N GLN A 145 -15.39 15.31 -29.82
CA GLN A 145 -15.27 16.44 -30.75
C GLN A 145 -15.95 17.71 -30.25
N ALA A 146 -17.03 17.59 -29.48
CA ALA A 146 -17.68 18.73 -28.85
C ALA A 146 -16.80 19.42 -27.80
N PHE A 147 -15.78 18.74 -27.24
CA PHE A 147 -14.80 19.34 -26.33
C PHE A 147 -13.73 20.14 -27.07
N GLY A 148 -13.19 19.59 -28.14
CA GLY A 148 -12.19 20.26 -28.98
C GLY A 148 -10.77 20.32 -28.41
N LEU A 149 -10.46 19.62 -27.31
CA LEU A 149 -9.09 19.50 -26.79
C LEU A 149 -8.44 18.16 -27.14
N GLU A 150 -9.18 17.06 -27.00
CA GLU A 150 -8.66 15.74 -27.34
C GLU A 150 -9.77 14.85 -27.88
N TYR A 151 -9.48 14.17 -29.00
CA TYR A 151 -10.45 13.36 -29.72
C TYR A 151 -10.24 11.88 -29.43
N PHE A 152 -11.35 11.15 -29.38
CA PHE A 152 -11.27 9.70 -29.42
C PHE A 152 -10.69 9.25 -30.77
N GLU A 153 -9.64 8.44 -30.69
CA GLU A 153 -9.02 7.78 -31.84
C GLU A 153 -8.61 6.36 -31.42
N ARG A 154 -8.54 5.43 -32.37
CA ARG A 154 -8.03 4.08 -32.09
C ARG A 154 -6.55 4.13 -31.74
N SER A 155 -6.07 3.12 -31.00
CA SER A 155 -4.65 3.04 -30.67
C SER A 155 -3.83 2.68 -31.90
N ASP A 156 -2.74 3.40 -32.16
CA ASP A 156 -1.81 3.09 -33.26
C ASP A 156 -0.96 1.85 -32.96
N LYS A 157 -0.74 1.56 -31.67
CA LYS A 157 0.17 0.52 -31.20
C LYS A 157 -0.53 -0.78 -30.83
N PHE A 158 -1.72 -0.69 -30.25
CA PHE A 158 -2.46 -1.85 -29.75
C PHE A 158 -3.72 -2.09 -30.57
N LEU A 159 -3.64 -3.02 -31.52
CA LEU A 159 -4.63 -3.20 -32.58
C LEU A 159 -5.64 -4.34 -32.33
N SER A 160 -5.64 -4.93 -31.14
CA SER A 160 -6.60 -6.00 -30.81
C SER A 160 -8.03 -5.46 -30.68
N ASP A 161 -9.01 -6.22 -31.17
CA ASP A 161 -10.44 -5.86 -31.04
C ASP A 161 -10.87 -5.75 -29.57
N SER A 162 -10.29 -6.56 -28.67
CA SER A 162 -10.53 -6.47 -27.23
C SER A 162 -9.99 -5.15 -26.65
N THR A 163 -8.83 -4.69 -27.13
CA THR A 163 -8.27 -3.39 -26.74
C THR A 163 -9.12 -2.24 -27.25
N TRP A 164 -9.60 -2.33 -28.51
CA TRP A 164 -10.54 -1.36 -29.05
C TRP A 164 -11.84 -1.31 -28.24
N LYS A 165 -12.45 -2.47 -27.94
CA LYS A 165 -13.64 -2.58 -27.07
C LYS A 165 -13.40 -1.90 -25.73
N ALA A 166 -12.29 -2.23 -25.06
CA ALA A 166 -11.96 -1.65 -23.75
C ALA A 166 -11.80 -0.13 -23.83
N LYS A 167 -11.14 0.38 -24.87
CA LYS A 167 -10.96 1.82 -25.08
C LYS A 167 -12.29 2.53 -25.33
N VAL A 168 -13.16 1.99 -26.19
CA VAL A 168 -14.49 2.57 -26.45
C VAL A 168 -15.31 2.65 -25.16
N LEU A 169 -15.37 1.56 -24.39
CA LEU A 169 -16.13 1.54 -23.13
C LEU A 169 -15.54 2.49 -22.09
N MET A 170 -14.21 2.60 -22.00
CA MET A 170 -13.55 3.53 -21.08
C MET A 170 -13.79 5.00 -21.47
N TYR A 171 -13.75 5.34 -22.75
CA TYR A 171 -14.05 6.70 -23.20
C TYR A 171 -15.56 7.01 -23.11
N ALA A 172 -16.45 6.03 -23.30
CA ALA A 172 -17.87 6.19 -23.02
C ALA A 172 -18.09 6.57 -21.54
N HIS A 173 -17.31 5.99 -20.62
CA HIS A 173 -17.32 6.35 -19.20
C HIS A 173 -16.80 7.78 -18.96
N PHE A 174 -15.65 8.16 -19.54
CA PHE A 174 -15.06 9.50 -19.38
C PHE A 174 -15.94 10.63 -19.92
N TYR A 175 -16.67 10.37 -21.01
CA TYR A 175 -17.59 11.34 -21.63
C TYR A 175 -19.06 11.16 -21.20
N ARG A 176 -19.36 10.20 -20.32
CA ARG A 176 -20.70 9.87 -19.82
C ARG A 176 -21.70 9.64 -20.96
N VAL A 177 -21.27 8.89 -21.97
CA VAL A 177 -22.11 8.43 -23.07
C VAL A 177 -22.84 7.18 -22.61
N ASP A 178 -24.17 7.20 -22.69
CA ASP A 178 -25.02 6.10 -22.28
C ASP A 178 -24.73 4.84 -23.12
N VAL A 179 -24.60 3.69 -22.45
CA VAL A 179 -24.39 2.38 -23.06
C VAL A 179 -25.73 1.63 -23.06
N ASP A 180 -26.34 1.50 -24.22
CA ASP A 180 -27.70 0.93 -24.37
C ASP A 180 -27.76 -0.59 -24.13
N ASP A 181 -26.65 -1.29 -24.30
CA ASP A 181 -26.56 -2.75 -24.12
C ASP A 181 -26.17 -3.08 -22.67
N ASP A 182 -27.02 -3.81 -21.95
CA ASP A 182 -26.81 -4.17 -20.54
C ASP A 182 -25.52 -4.98 -20.32
N VAL A 183 -25.16 -5.87 -21.26
CA VAL A 183 -23.92 -6.65 -21.22
C VAL A 183 -22.72 -5.74 -21.51
N LEU A 184 -22.92 -4.78 -22.43
CA LEU A 184 -22.11 -3.57 -22.62
C LEU A 184 -21.71 -2.90 -21.31
N LEU A 185 -22.74 -2.54 -20.57
CA LEU A 185 -22.65 -1.75 -19.35
C LEU A 185 -21.96 -2.51 -18.22
N GLU A 186 -22.28 -3.79 -18.04
CA GLU A 186 -21.59 -4.66 -17.06
C GLU A 186 -20.09 -4.77 -17.38
N HIS A 187 -19.74 -4.98 -18.65
CA HIS A 187 -18.34 -5.01 -19.08
C HIS A 187 -17.63 -3.67 -18.86
N GLN A 188 -18.30 -2.54 -19.11
CA GLN A 188 -17.74 -1.22 -18.85
C GLN A 188 -17.36 -1.07 -17.37
N GLN A 189 -18.28 -1.36 -16.45
CA GLN A 189 -18.02 -1.23 -15.02
C GLN A 189 -16.88 -2.15 -14.56
N TYR A 190 -16.86 -3.41 -15.02
CA TYR A 190 -15.74 -4.32 -14.74
C TYR A 190 -14.39 -3.76 -15.24
N ILE A 191 -14.36 -3.21 -16.46
CA ILE A 191 -13.15 -2.63 -17.05
C ILE A 191 -12.69 -1.42 -16.25
N ILE A 192 -13.60 -0.55 -15.79
CA ILE A 192 -13.25 0.63 -14.97
C ILE A 192 -12.67 0.20 -13.61
N GLU A 193 -13.34 -0.71 -12.90
CA GLU A 193 -12.87 -1.20 -11.60
C GLU A 193 -11.52 -1.90 -11.69
N LYS A 194 -11.37 -2.80 -12.68
CA LYS A 194 -10.11 -3.50 -12.91
C LYS A 194 -9.02 -2.52 -13.36
N SER A 195 -9.34 -1.50 -14.15
CA SER A 195 -8.42 -0.44 -14.56
C SER A 195 -7.87 0.38 -13.39
N ILE A 196 -8.70 0.69 -12.38
CA ILE A 196 -8.24 1.36 -11.15
C ILE A 196 -7.21 0.48 -10.44
N HIS A 197 -7.49 -0.81 -10.30
CA HIS A 197 -6.57 -1.77 -9.68
C HIS A 197 -5.26 -1.93 -10.47
N LEU A 198 -5.34 -2.08 -11.80
CA LEU A 198 -4.19 -2.20 -12.70
C LEU A 198 -3.30 -0.95 -12.70
N THR A 199 -3.91 0.23 -12.59
CA THR A 199 -3.18 1.51 -12.51
C THR A 199 -2.45 1.62 -11.18
N HIS A 200 -3.16 1.42 -10.07
CA HIS A 200 -2.61 1.51 -8.71
C HIS A 200 -1.55 0.45 -8.44
N ARG A 201 -1.86 -0.83 -8.65
CA ARG A 201 -0.99 -1.95 -8.27
C ARG A 201 -0.06 -2.43 -9.39
N GLY A 202 -0.22 -1.90 -10.60
CA GLY A 202 0.62 -2.27 -11.74
C GLY A 202 1.48 -1.11 -12.21
N LEU A 203 0.87 -0.15 -12.91
CA LEU A 203 1.61 0.93 -13.59
C LEU A 203 2.34 1.86 -12.60
N ILE A 204 1.70 2.23 -11.47
CA ILE A 204 2.34 3.09 -10.46
C ILE A 204 3.55 2.37 -9.82
N GLN A 205 3.49 1.06 -9.59
CA GLN A 205 4.63 0.31 -9.06
C GLN A 205 5.82 0.33 -10.03
N ILE A 206 5.57 0.13 -11.33
CA ILE A 206 6.63 0.22 -12.34
C ILE A 206 7.22 1.63 -12.41
N SER A 207 6.35 2.64 -12.46
CA SER A 207 6.74 4.06 -12.48
C SER A 207 7.56 4.45 -11.25
N SER A 208 7.13 3.99 -10.07
CA SER A 208 7.81 4.18 -8.80
C SER A 208 9.21 3.55 -8.80
N ALA A 209 9.34 2.31 -9.27
CA ALA A 209 10.62 1.61 -9.34
C ALA A 209 11.63 2.30 -10.28
N GLN A 210 11.15 2.96 -11.34
CA GLN A 210 11.98 3.75 -12.25
C GLN A 210 12.21 5.19 -11.79
N GLY A 211 11.55 5.62 -10.70
CA GLY A 211 11.64 6.99 -10.20
C GLY A 211 10.99 8.03 -11.11
N TRP A 212 9.99 7.66 -11.92
CA TRP A 212 9.31 8.51 -12.89
C TRP A 212 8.18 9.32 -12.23
N ALA A 213 8.46 10.54 -11.76
CA ALA A 213 7.46 11.35 -11.04
C ALA A 213 6.35 11.87 -11.96
N GLY A 214 6.74 12.30 -13.17
CA GLY A 214 5.80 12.77 -14.19
C GLY A 214 4.82 11.67 -14.57
N CYS A 215 5.32 10.48 -14.93
CA CYS A 215 4.47 9.33 -15.23
C CYS A 215 3.57 8.94 -14.05
N THR A 216 4.08 8.91 -12.80
CA THR A 216 3.24 8.59 -11.62
C THR A 216 2.11 9.60 -11.45
N THR A 217 2.38 10.88 -11.66
CA THR A 217 1.37 11.95 -11.56
C THR A 217 0.25 11.75 -12.58
N LEU A 218 0.59 11.47 -13.84
CA LEU A 218 -0.40 11.16 -14.89
C LEU A 218 -1.23 9.91 -14.56
N LEU A 219 -0.61 8.87 -14.01
CA LEU A 219 -1.33 7.65 -13.60
C LEU A 219 -2.35 7.93 -12.49
N ILE A 220 -2.02 8.83 -11.55
CA ILE A 220 -2.96 9.24 -10.49
C ILE A 220 -4.11 10.05 -11.09
N TYR A 221 -3.86 10.93 -12.06
CA TYR A 221 -4.94 11.63 -12.77
C TYR A 221 -5.84 10.66 -13.55
N ILE A 222 -5.28 9.62 -14.18
CA ILE A 222 -6.09 8.56 -14.80
C ILE A 222 -6.96 7.85 -13.75
N MET A 223 -6.45 7.60 -12.54
CA MET A 223 -7.29 7.06 -11.45
C MET A 223 -8.44 7.99 -11.09
N GLN A 224 -8.19 9.31 -10.96
CA GLN A 224 -9.24 10.30 -10.70
C GLN A 224 -10.31 10.28 -11.81
N MET A 225 -9.90 10.20 -13.08
CA MET A 225 -10.79 10.09 -14.23
C MET A 225 -11.66 8.83 -14.20
N LEU A 226 -11.06 7.68 -13.88
CA LEU A 226 -11.76 6.41 -13.76
C LEU A 226 -12.78 6.44 -12.61
N VAL A 227 -12.43 7.02 -11.46
CA VAL A 227 -13.32 7.11 -10.29
C VAL A 227 -14.48 8.09 -10.52
N GLN A 228 -14.21 9.27 -11.11
CA GLN A 228 -15.22 10.33 -11.27
C GLN A 228 -15.97 10.30 -12.60
N GLY A 229 -15.57 9.46 -13.55
CA GLY A 229 -16.17 9.41 -14.89
C GLY A 229 -16.03 10.76 -15.60
N VAL A 230 -14.78 11.22 -15.74
CA VAL A 230 -14.42 12.49 -16.38
C VAL A 230 -13.23 12.31 -17.31
N HIS A 231 -13.09 13.18 -18.31
CA HIS A 231 -11.97 13.16 -19.27
C HIS A 231 -10.76 13.99 -18.77
N GLU A 232 -9.61 13.90 -19.46
CA GLU A 232 -8.28 14.43 -19.06
C GLU A 232 -8.23 15.94 -18.73
N HIS A 233 -9.14 16.73 -19.29
CA HIS A 233 -9.19 18.18 -19.12
C HIS A 233 -10.51 18.68 -18.54
N ALA A 234 -11.25 17.79 -17.88
CA ALA A 234 -12.53 18.15 -17.30
C ALA A 234 -12.33 19.18 -16.17
N ALA A 235 -13.23 20.16 -16.10
CA ALA A 235 -13.29 21.04 -14.95
C ALA A 235 -13.58 20.21 -13.67
N PRO A 236 -12.99 20.55 -12.51
CA PRO A 236 -13.24 19.83 -11.26
C PRO A 236 -14.73 19.71 -10.90
N LEU A 237 -15.56 20.69 -11.28
CA LEU A 237 -17.00 20.64 -11.03
C LEU A 237 -17.75 19.62 -11.88
N SER A 238 -17.17 19.13 -12.96
CA SER A 238 -17.76 18.06 -13.76
C SER A 238 -17.95 16.80 -12.93
N GLN A 239 -17.22 16.60 -11.85
CA GLN A 239 -17.33 15.44 -10.97
C GLN A 239 -18.63 15.41 -10.13
N LEU A 240 -19.43 16.48 -10.13
CA LEU A 240 -20.71 16.54 -9.43
C LEU A 240 -21.75 15.57 -10.03
N PRO A 241 -22.65 15.02 -9.20
CA PRO A 241 -23.75 14.21 -9.68
C PRO A 241 -24.71 15.06 -10.53
N TYR A 242 -25.45 14.40 -11.42
CA TYR A 242 -26.48 14.97 -12.31
C TYR A 242 -26.01 15.97 -13.38
N LEU A 243 -24.81 16.53 -13.25
CA LEU A 243 -24.26 17.42 -14.28
C LEU A 243 -23.84 16.63 -15.51
N LYS A 244 -24.39 17.01 -16.65
CA LYS A 244 -23.89 16.55 -17.95
C LYS A 244 -22.69 17.40 -18.36
N TYR A 245 -21.99 16.87 -19.33
CA TYR A 245 -20.89 17.57 -19.96
C TYR A 245 -21.31 18.92 -20.60
N SER A 246 -22.52 19.11 -21.12
CA SER A 246 -22.94 20.44 -21.62
C SER A 246 -22.99 21.52 -20.53
N ASP A 247 -23.17 21.10 -19.28
CA ASP A 247 -23.60 21.98 -18.19
C ASP A 247 -22.40 22.72 -17.58
N TYR A 248 -21.21 22.10 -17.57
CA TYR A 248 -20.00 22.77 -17.05
C TYR A 248 -19.58 23.96 -17.92
N LEU A 249 -19.78 23.92 -19.25
CA LEU A 249 -19.52 25.06 -20.13
C LEU A 249 -20.39 26.26 -19.74
N GLN A 250 -21.63 26.00 -19.35
CA GLN A 250 -22.54 27.04 -18.86
C GLN A 250 -22.11 27.56 -17.48
N LEU A 251 -21.70 26.68 -16.56
CA LEU A 251 -21.14 27.09 -15.26
C LEU A 251 -19.92 28.01 -15.41
N ALA A 252 -19.01 27.65 -16.31
CA ALA A 252 -17.82 28.44 -16.61
C ALA A 252 -18.17 29.80 -17.24
N THR A 253 -19.04 29.82 -18.26
CA THR A 253 -19.32 31.05 -19.03
C THR A 253 -20.32 31.99 -18.34
N LYS A 254 -21.38 31.47 -17.74
CA LYS A 254 -22.45 32.26 -17.10
C LYS A 254 -22.09 32.68 -15.68
N TYR A 255 -21.45 31.80 -14.92
CA TYR A 255 -21.19 31.99 -13.49
C TYR A 255 -19.72 32.18 -13.14
N ASN A 256 -18.81 32.10 -14.12
CA ASN A 256 -17.36 32.16 -13.92
C ASN A 256 -16.89 31.14 -12.86
N LEU A 257 -17.53 29.96 -12.86
CA LEU A 257 -17.37 28.95 -11.81
C LEU A 257 -16.70 27.71 -12.39
N TYR A 258 -15.46 27.43 -11.98
CA TYR A 258 -14.64 26.36 -12.54
C TYR A 258 -14.30 25.27 -11.52
N GLY A 259 -13.87 25.69 -10.33
CA GLY A 259 -13.31 24.79 -9.33
C GLY A 259 -14.28 24.47 -8.20
N VAL A 260 -14.14 23.27 -7.64
CA VAL A 260 -14.85 22.83 -6.43
C VAL A 260 -14.62 23.81 -5.26
N HIS A 261 -13.37 24.22 -5.02
CA HIS A 261 -13.04 25.16 -3.94
C HIS A 261 -13.70 26.52 -4.13
N GLN A 262 -13.79 27.00 -5.38
CA GLN A 262 -14.49 28.25 -5.70
C GLN A 262 -15.99 28.12 -5.41
N ALA A 263 -16.61 27.01 -5.84
CA ALA A 263 -18.03 26.74 -5.55
C ALA A 263 -18.31 26.61 -4.05
N LYS A 264 -17.34 26.10 -3.29
CA LYS A 264 -17.45 25.97 -1.83
C LYS A 264 -17.50 27.30 -1.11
N LEU A 265 -16.78 28.31 -1.60
CA LEU A 265 -16.72 29.65 -1.01
C LEU A 265 -17.97 30.51 -1.26
N LEU A 266 -18.87 30.09 -2.16
CA LEU A 266 -20.11 30.81 -2.42
C LEU A 266 -21.07 30.70 -1.23
N GLU A 267 -21.95 31.71 -1.08
CA GLU A 267 -23.02 31.67 -0.10
C GLU A 267 -24.03 30.53 -0.40
N PRO A 268 -24.60 29.86 0.62
CA PRO A 268 -25.50 28.72 0.41
C PRO A 268 -26.69 29.02 -0.51
N GLU A 269 -27.28 30.21 -0.42
CA GLU A 269 -28.41 30.63 -1.26
C GLU A 269 -27.99 30.76 -2.73
N LYS A 270 -26.83 31.37 -2.98
CA LYS A 270 -26.27 31.54 -4.32
C LYS A 270 -25.88 30.20 -4.95
N LYS A 271 -25.38 29.24 -4.15
CA LYS A 271 -25.14 27.87 -4.64
C LYS A 271 -26.45 27.24 -5.11
N LYS A 272 -27.51 27.31 -4.30
CA LYS A 272 -28.82 26.73 -4.66
C LYS A 272 -29.38 27.38 -5.92
N GLU A 273 -29.26 28.70 -6.06
CA GLU A 273 -29.65 29.44 -7.27
C GLU A 273 -28.88 28.95 -8.50
N ILE A 274 -27.55 28.91 -8.46
CA ILE A 274 -26.72 28.47 -9.58
C ILE A 274 -27.05 27.03 -9.98
N PHE A 275 -27.15 26.13 -9.00
CA PHE A 275 -27.38 24.71 -9.29
C PHE A 275 -28.84 24.40 -9.67
N SER A 276 -29.79 25.30 -9.41
CA SER A 276 -31.19 25.14 -9.83
C SER A 276 -31.41 25.29 -11.34
N ASP A 277 -30.46 25.89 -12.06
CA ASP A 277 -30.48 25.96 -13.52
C ASP A 277 -30.26 24.59 -14.19
N PHE A 278 -29.77 23.60 -13.45
CA PHE A 278 -29.41 22.29 -13.97
C PHE A 278 -30.39 21.21 -13.50
N ASN A 279 -30.52 20.16 -14.31
CA ASN A 279 -31.37 19.04 -13.94
C ASN A 279 -30.73 18.23 -12.79
N GLY A 280 -31.54 17.79 -11.84
CA GLY A 280 -31.09 16.92 -10.74
C GLY A 280 -31.52 17.41 -9.36
N ASP A 281 -31.00 16.74 -8.33
CA ASP A 281 -31.22 17.15 -6.95
C ASP A 281 -30.21 18.23 -6.55
N VAL A 282 -30.71 19.46 -6.40
CA VAL A 282 -29.92 20.64 -6.00
C VAL A 282 -29.33 20.46 -4.60
N GLU A 283 -30.05 19.83 -3.68
CA GLU A 283 -29.56 19.63 -2.32
C GLU A 283 -28.42 18.63 -2.29
N GLU A 284 -28.51 17.56 -3.09
CA GLU A 284 -27.44 16.58 -3.26
C GLU A 284 -26.21 17.19 -3.92
N MET A 285 -26.38 18.00 -4.99
CA MET A 285 -25.26 18.71 -5.62
C MET A 285 -24.56 19.67 -4.64
N VAL A 286 -25.32 20.46 -3.87
CA VAL A 286 -24.76 21.37 -2.86
C VAL A 286 -24.07 20.60 -1.75
N SER A 287 -24.65 19.48 -1.30
CA SER A 287 -24.04 18.59 -0.32
C SER A 287 -22.71 18.02 -0.81
N ALA A 288 -22.67 17.55 -2.07
CA ALA A 288 -21.47 17.02 -2.72
C ALA A 288 -20.35 18.08 -2.76
N VAL A 289 -20.63 19.30 -3.22
CA VAL A 289 -19.66 20.42 -3.21
C VAL A 289 -19.07 20.65 -1.82
N ASN A 290 -19.90 20.64 -0.78
CA ASN A 290 -19.45 20.89 0.59
C ASN A 290 -18.62 19.73 1.15
N SER A 291 -18.91 18.50 0.72
CA SER A 291 -18.21 17.30 1.18
C SER A 291 -16.83 17.10 0.54
N TYR A 292 -16.59 17.62 -0.67
CA TYR A 292 -15.31 17.42 -1.35
C TYR A 292 -14.13 17.93 -0.51
N PRO A 293 -13.06 17.13 -0.38
CA PRO A 293 -12.00 17.41 0.57
C PRO A 293 -11.12 18.57 0.10
N GLN A 294 -10.78 19.45 1.03
CA GLN A 294 -9.83 20.53 0.86
C GLN A 294 -8.69 20.32 1.83
N ILE A 295 -7.58 19.83 1.28
CA ILE A 295 -6.35 19.58 2.02
C ILE A 295 -5.42 20.80 1.96
N GLN A 296 -4.60 20.94 2.99
CA GLN A 296 -3.56 21.96 3.09
C GLN A 296 -2.30 21.33 3.68
N ILE A 297 -1.15 21.64 3.07
CA ILE A 297 0.16 21.30 3.63
C ILE A 297 0.52 22.42 4.60
N THR A 298 0.31 22.19 5.89
CA THR A 298 0.51 23.23 6.92
C THR A 298 1.99 23.43 7.24
N HIS A 299 2.72 22.33 7.46
CA HIS A 299 4.16 22.35 7.76
C HIS A 299 4.94 21.42 6.84
N SER A 300 6.15 21.85 6.46
CA SER A 300 7.11 21.08 5.68
C SER A 300 8.53 21.54 6.07
N VAL A 301 9.22 20.77 6.90
CA VAL A 301 10.55 21.11 7.43
C VAL A 301 11.55 20.03 7.03
N ILE A 302 12.69 20.41 6.45
CA ILE A 302 13.79 19.50 6.14
C ILE A 302 14.91 19.75 7.14
N SER A 303 15.37 18.72 7.83
CA SER A 303 16.53 18.78 8.73
C SER A 303 17.27 17.45 8.77
N VAL A 304 18.55 17.49 9.12
CA VAL A 304 19.25 16.31 9.63
C VAL A 304 18.96 16.22 11.14
N ILE A 305 18.78 15.00 11.65
CA ILE A 305 18.51 14.79 13.08
C ILE A 305 19.85 14.84 13.82
N GLY A 306 19.97 15.70 14.83
CA GLY A 306 21.20 15.92 15.60
C GLY A 306 22.06 17.08 15.09
N ASP A 307 21.98 17.41 13.79
CA ASP A 307 22.78 18.47 13.17
C ASP A 307 21.97 19.74 12.90
N SER A 308 22.64 20.89 12.98
CA SER A 308 22.04 22.20 12.66
C SER A 308 22.05 22.55 11.17
N VAL A 309 22.90 21.89 10.37
CA VAL A 309 23.02 22.12 8.93
C VAL A 309 23.00 20.81 8.17
N ILE A 310 22.50 20.85 6.94
CA ILE A 310 22.45 19.69 6.05
C ILE A 310 23.77 19.62 5.29
N THR A 311 24.55 18.57 5.51
CA THR A 311 25.82 18.34 4.83
C THR A 311 25.68 17.35 3.66
N PRO A 312 26.62 17.32 2.71
CA PRO A 312 26.61 16.35 1.62
C PRO A 312 26.52 14.91 2.12
N PHE A 313 25.75 14.08 1.40
CA PHE A 313 25.50 12.67 1.72
C PHE A 313 24.80 12.37 3.06
N SER A 314 24.47 13.39 3.86
CA SER A 314 23.69 13.21 5.09
C SER A 314 22.28 12.66 4.80
N ILE A 315 21.67 12.04 5.81
CA ILE A 315 20.28 11.58 5.73
C ILE A 315 19.38 12.74 6.14
N ALA A 316 18.80 13.41 5.15
CA ALA A 316 17.84 14.47 5.38
C ALA A 316 16.47 13.86 5.74
N THR A 317 15.86 14.38 6.80
CA THR A 317 14.51 14.04 7.24
C THR A 317 13.57 15.19 6.93
N LEU A 318 12.53 14.92 6.13
CA LEU A 318 11.45 15.85 5.85
C LEU A 318 10.24 15.50 6.73
N ILE A 319 9.86 16.44 7.60
CA ILE A 319 8.67 16.36 8.47
C ILE A 319 7.52 17.10 7.79
N ILE A 320 6.37 16.44 7.64
CA ILE A 320 5.22 16.99 6.89
C ILE A 320 3.96 16.86 7.72
N LYS A 321 3.17 17.93 7.75
CA LYS A 321 1.82 17.95 8.33
C LYS A 321 0.78 18.33 7.29
N ILE A 322 -0.11 17.40 6.98
CA ILE A 322 -1.24 17.58 6.07
C ILE A 322 -2.51 17.71 6.91
N LYS A 323 -3.36 18.69 6.59
CA LYS A 323 -4.63 18.96 7.26
C LYS A 323 -5.77 18.98 6.25
N VAL A 324 -6.86 18.31 6.57
CA VAL A 324 -8.15 18.44 5.89
C VAL A 324 -8.92 19.58 6.56
N SER A 325 -9.22 20.63 5.81
CA SER A 325 -9.91 21.81 6.32
C SER A 325 -11.41 21.57 6.57
N ASN A 326 -12.02 20.62 5.86
CA ASN A 326 -13.44 20.28 5.96
C ASN A 326 -13.67 18.77 6.21
N PRO A 327 -13.26 18.22 7.36
CA PRO A 327 -13.42 16.80 7.61
C PRO A 327 -14.91 16.42 7.66
N THR A 328 -15.29 15.37 6.92
CA THR A 328 -16.67 14.86 6.86
C THR A 328 -17.05 14.12 8.15
N SER A 329 -16.09 13.46 8.78
CA SER A 329 -16.26 12.80 10.09
C SER A 329 -15.71 13.69 11.20
N LYS A 330 -16.32 13.59 12.39
CA LYS A 330 -15.74 14.19 13.59
C LYS A 330 -14.39 13.52 13.86
N PRO A 331 -13.35 14.28 14.26
CA PRO A 331 -12.09 13.68 14.67
C PRO A 331 -12.37 12.68 15.79
N LYS A 332 -12.03 11.41 15.57
CA LYS A 332 -11.89 10.47 16.68
C LYS A 332 -10.66 10.90 17.51
N ASP A 333 -10.62 10.50 18.77
CA ASP A 333 -9.52 10.88 19.65
C ASP A 333 -8.18 10.46 19.04
N PHE A 334 -7.39 11.45 18.62
CA PHE A 334 -6.03 11.25 18.12
C PHE A 334 -5.22 10.44 19.13
N HIS A 335 -4.33 9.59 18.62
CA HIS A 335 -3.30 9.01 19.47
C HIS A 335 -2.60 10.15 20.26
N PRO A 336 -2.39 10.03 21.58
CA PRO A 336 -1.85 11.12 22.40
C PRO A 336 -0.53 11.69 21.83
N ASN A 337 0.35 10.81 21.33
CA ASN A 337 1.60 11.21 20.67
C ASN A 337 1.38 12.01 19.38
N ALA A 338 0.34 11.72 18.59
CA ALA A 338 0.06 12.47 17.37
C ALA A 338 -0.39 13.90 17.71
N LYS A 339 -1.27 14.05 18.71
CA LYS A 339 -1.69 15.37 19.20
C LYS A 339 -0.51 16.17 19.78
N LEU A 340 0.37 15.51 20.54
CA LEU A 340 1.58 16.12 21.07
C LEU A 340 2.53 16.56 19.95
N ALA A 341 2.81 15.69 18.99
CA ALA A 341 3.65 16.00 17.82
C ALA A 341 3.08 17.19 17.03
N ILE A 342 1.76 17.21 16.79
CA ILE A 342 1.08 18.32 16.15
C ILE A 342 1.32 19.63 16.91
N SER A 343 1.09 19.63 18.22
CA SER A 343 1.24 20.86 19.02
C SER A 343 2.68 21.37 19.06
N LYS A 344 3.67 20.47 19.15
CA LYS A 344 5.08 20.84 19.14
C LYS A 344 5.56 21.30 17.77
N LEU A 345 5.04 20.70 16.70
CA LEU A 345 5.34 21.10 15.33
C LEU A 345 4.77 22.49 15.02
N ASP A 346 3.56 22.81 15.51
CA ASP A 346 2.95 24.12 15.31
C ASP A 346 3.68 25.26 16.06
N SER A 347 4.44 24.93 17.11
CA SER A 347 5.28 25.86 17.86
C SER A 347 6.78 25.72 17.57
N LEU A 348 7.15 24.97 16.54
CA LEU A 348 8.53 24.61 16.24
C LEU A 348 9.33 25.83 15.74
N ASP A 349 10.51 26.03 16.30
CA ASP A 349 11.53 26.88 15.69
C ASP A 349 12.39 26.03 14.73
N GLU A 350 12.26 26.27 13.42
CA GLU A 350 12.98 25.53 12.37
C GLU A 350 14.51 25.66 12.48
N THR A 351 15.03 26.60 13.26
CA THR A 351 16.47 26.78 13.47
C THR A 351 17.03 25.96 14.64
N ASN A 352 16.16 25.37 15.48
CA ASN A 352 16.56 24.65 16.68
C ASN A 352 16.58 23.13 16.46
N PRO A 353 17.74 22.48 16.28
CA PRO A 353 17.83 21.06 15.95
C PRO A 353 17.27 20.16 17.06
N GLY A 354 17.38 20.56 18.33
CA GLY A 354 16.88 19.78 19.46
C GLY A 354 15.35 19.69 19.50
N GLN A 355 14.64 20.75 19.07
CA GLN A 355 13.18 20.69 18.97
C GLN A 355 12.73 19.81 17.80
N ILE A 356 13.45 19.85 16.68
CA ILE A 356 13.18 19.02 15.51
C ILE A 356 13.37 17.54 15.85
N GLU A 357 14.48 17.22 16.53
CA GLU A 357 14.75 15.87 17.01
C GLU A 357 13.67 15.37 17.98
N GLU A 358 13.20 16.22 18.89
CA GLU A 358 12.12 15.85 19.79
C GLU A 358 10.82 15.53 19.03
N VAL A 359 10.42 16.38 18.07
CA VAL A 359 9.24 16.15 17.22
C VAL A 359 9.40 14.84 16.42
N TYR A 360 10.56 14.63 15.82
CA TYR A 360 10.88 13.40 15.08
C TYR A 360 10.73 12.16 15.97
N ASN A 361 11.30 12.18 17.17
CA ASN A 361 11.23 11.08 18.14
C ASN A 361 9.82 10.78 18.64
N ILE A 362 8.92 11.78 18.65
CA ILE A 362 7.51 11.56 18.96
C ILE A 362 6.81 10.90 17.76
N ILE A 363 7.09 11.36 16.54
CA ILE A 363 6.45 10.84 15.31
C ILE A 363 6.81 9.37 15.07
N THR A 364 8.07 8.97 15.28
CA THR A 364 8.50 7.57 15.13
C THR A 364 7.81 6.61 16.10
N LYS A 365 7.29 7.13 17.23
CA LYS A 365 6.50 6.38 18.22
C LYS A 365 5.00 6.35 17.91
N ILE A 366 4.54 7.03 16.85
CA ILE A 366 3.14 6.98 16.44
C ILE A 366 2.88 5.65 15.74
N LYS A 367 2.00 4.84 16.32
CA LYS A 367 1.55 3.61 15.65
C LYS A 367 0.67 3.97 14.45
N PRO A 368 0.76 3.20 13.34
CA PRO A 368 -0.13 3.40 12.20
C PRO A 368 -1.57 3.31 12.67
N THR A 369 -2.35 4.33 12.36
CA THR A 369 -3.74 4.42 12.79
C THR A 369 -4.59 3.64 11.78
N SER A 370 -5.41 2.70 12.28
CA SER A 370 -6.35 1.92 11.45
C SER A 370 -7.67 2.67 11.25
N GLU A 371 -7.61 3.98 11.03
CA GLU A 371 -8.80 4.76 10.71
C GLU A 371 -9.11 4.61 9.22
N GLU A 372 -10.31 4.09 8.93
CA GLU A 372 -10.81 4.04 7.57
C GLU A 372 -11.12 5.46 7.08
N THR A 373 -10.55 5.83 5.94
CA THR A 373 -10.85 7.07 5.24
C THR A 373 -12.31 7.12 4.79
N PRO A 374 -12.89 8.33 4.68
CA PRO A 374 -14.26 8.45 4.20
C PRO A 374 -14.40 7.89 2.78
N GLU A 375 -15.59 7.37 2.51
CA GLU A 375 -15.96 6.92 1.17
C GLU A 375 -15.97 8.11 0.20
N ALA A 376 -15.42 7.88 -1.00
CA ALA A 376 -15.38 8.89 -2.04
C ALA A 376 -16.73 8.97 -2.75
N ILE A 377 -17.25 10.17 -2.94
CA ILE A 377 -18.42 10.40 -3.79
C ILE A 377 -18.00 10.11 -5.23
N SER A 378 -18.49 8.99 -5.75
CA SER A 378 -18.14 8.47 -7.08
C SER A 378 -19.39 7.89 -7.75
N PRO A 379 -20.34 8.75 -8.20
CA PRO A 379 -21.66 8.32 -8.67
C PRO A 379 -21.63 7.45 -9.94
N TYR A 380 -20.51 7.44 -10.65
CA TYR A 380 -20.32 6.69 -11.90
C TYR A 380 -19.51 5.40 -11.73
N LEU A 381 -19.07 5.08 -10.50
CA LEU A 381 -18.32 3.87 -10.18
C LEU A 381 -19.21 2.91 -9.37
N ALA A 382 -19.41 1.69 -9.85
CA ALA A 382 -20.20 0.69 -9.14
C ALA A 382 -19.51 0.21 -7.84
N ALA A 383 -18.19 0.06 -7.85
CA ALA A 383 -17.42 -0.30 -6.67
C ALA A 383 -17.32 0.84 -5.64
N LYS A 384 -17.41 0.45 -4.36
CA LYS A 384 -17.08 1.32 -3.23
C LYS A 384 -15.59 1.72 -3.26
N LYS A 385 -15.32 3.03 -3.29
CA LYS A 385 -13.97 3.61 -3.28
C LYS A 385 -13.75 4.43 -2.01
N THR A 386 -12.65 4.22 -1.31
CA THR A 386 -12.21 5.10 -0.22
C THR A 386 -11.35 6.25 -0.75
N SER A 387 -11.47 7.43 -0.16
CA SER A 387 -10.70 8.61 -0.54
C SER A 387 -9.27 8.52 0.00
N ASN A 388 -8.31 8.12 -0.83
CA ASN A 388 -6.89 8.07 -0.46
C ASN A 388 -6.11 9.18 -1.15
N TRP A 389 -4.88 9.39 -0.66
CA TRP A 389 -3.98 10.42 -1.15
C TRP A 389 -2.61 9.85 -1.46
N TRP A 390 -1.92 10.44 -2.42
CA TRP A 390 -0.55 10.11 -2.78
C TRP A 390 0.37 11.25 -2.41
N PHE A 391 1.42 10.94 -1.68
CA PHE A 391 2.52 11.85 -1.43
C PHE A 391 3.66 11.54 -2.39
N ILE A 392 4.07 12.55 -3.17
CA ILE A 392 5.18 12.46 -4.13
C ILE A 392 6.14 13.61 -3.83
N LEU A 393 7.38 13.27 -3.54
CA LEU A 393 8.49 14.22 -3.46
C LEU A 393 9.33 14.07 -4.73
N SER A 394 9.43 15.13 -5.52
CA SER A 394 10.11 15.10 -6.80
C SER A 394 11.07 16.27 -6.98
N ASN A 395 12.07 16.08 -7.85
CA ASN A 395 12.90 17.16 -8.34
C ASN A 395 12.25 17.76 -9.60
N PRO A 396 11.84 19.03 -9.59
CA PRO A 396 11.14 19.65 -10.72
C PRO A 396 12.00 19.78 -11.98
N LEU A 397 13.34 19.75 -11.87
CA LEU A 397 14.25 19.92 -13.01
C LEU A 397 14.33 18.68 -13.91
N ASN A 398 14.19 17.49 -13.34
CA ASN A 398 14.31 16.22 -14.07
C ASN A 398 13.07 15.33 -13.98
N SER A 399 12.01 15.80 -13.29
CA SER A 399 10.76 15.07 -13.06
C SER A 399 10.97 13.68 -12.46
N ARG A 400 12.01 13.50 -11.63
CA ARG A 400 12.28 12.24 -10.93
C ARG A 400 11.84 12.28 -9.48
N ASN A 401 11.40 11.12 -8.99
CA ASN A 401 11.07 10.90 -7.59
C ASN A 401 12.35 10.94 -6.75
N VAL A 402 12.33 11.67 -5.63
CA VAL A 402 13.39 11.64 -4.62
C VAL A 402 13.23 10.41 -3.73
N ILE A 403 11.98 10.09 -3.38
CA ILE A 403 11.59 8.86 -2.69
C ILE A 403 10.46 8.17 -3.46
N PRO A 404 10.28 6.85 -3.30
CA PRO A 404 9.11 6.16 -3.83
C PRO A 404 7.80 6.86 -3.39
N PRO A 405 6.86 7.13 -4.31
CA PRO A 405 5.53 7.63 -3.99
C PRO A 405 4.87 6.86 -2.85
N MET A 406 4.31 7.58 -1.88
CA MET A 406 3.69 7.00 -0.69
C MET A 406 2.17 7.13 -0.74
N LEU A 407 1.47 6.02 -0.53
CA LEU A 407 0.02 6.02 -0.36
C LEU A 407 -0.34 6.40 1.09
N ILE A 408 -1.24 7.37 1.23
CA ILE A 408 -1.84 7.82 2.49
C ILE A 408 -3.31 7.39 2.49
N SER A 409 -3.61 6.31 3.21
CA SER A 409 -4.93 5.67 3.27
C SER A 409 -5.67 5.88 4.59
N ASP A 410 -5.17 6.76 5.44
CA ASP A 410 -5.58 7.01 6.84
C ASP A 410 -5.71 8.52 7.13
N LEU A 411 -5.83 9.36 6.09
CA LEU A 411 -6.01 10.82 6.25
C LEU A 411 -7.49 11.15 6.47
N VAL A 412 -7.87 11.41 7.73
CA VAL A 412 -9.23 11.82 8.11
C VAL A 412 -9.32 13.32 8.43
N THR A 413 -8.50 13.80 9.37
CA THR A 413 -8.51 15.21 9.79
C THR A 413 -7.13 15.84 9.64
N GLU A 414 -6.13 15.31 10.32
CA GLU A 414 -4.73 15.74 10.20
C GLU A 414 -3.83 14.50 10.20
N LYS A 415 -2.75 14.54 9.44
CA LYS A 415 -1.72 13.50 9.46
C LYS A 415 -0.35 14.13 9.45
N ILE A 416 0.50 13.64 10.35
CA ILE A 416 1.92 13.93 10.39
C ILE A 416 2.68 12.67 10.04
N PHE A 417 3.69 12.80 9.20
CA PHE A 417 4.63 11.73 8.90
C PHE A 417 5.99 12.34 8.53
N THR A 418 7.00 11.49 8.57
CA THR A 418 8.36 11.83 8.19
C THR A 418 8.81 10.98 7.02
N VAL A 419 9.63 11.55 6.16
CA VAL A 419 10.28 10.84 5.05
C VAL A 419 11.76 11.14 5.08
N GLN A 420 12.59 10.14 4.79
CA GLN A 420 14.04 10.26 4.81
C GLN A 420 14.60 10.00 3.42
N PHE A 421 15.59 10.80 3.04
CA PHE A 421 16.30 10.66 1.78
C PHE A 421 17.73 11.17 1.91
N GLN A 422 18.61 10.72 1.01
CA GLN A 422 20.01 11.12 1.03
C GLN A 422 20.16 12.52 0.41
N ALA A 423 20.89 13.40 1.10
CA ALA A 423 21.25 14.71 0.59
C ALA A 423 22.23 14.59 -0.60
N PRO A 424 22.14 15.48 -1.61
CA PRO A 424 23.05 15.51 -2.74
C PRO A 424 24.53 15.62 -2.35
N GLN A 425 25.40 15.17 -3.25
CA GLN A 425 26.85 15.11 -3.04
C GLN A 425 27.57 16.47 -3.02
N SER A 426 26.99 17.50 -3.64
CA SER A 426 27.62 18.81 -3.79
C SER A 426 26.91 19.85 -2.93
N PRO A 427 27.64 20.73 -2.23
CA PRO A 427 27.07 21.91 -1.60
C PRO A 427 26.30 22.76 -2.63
N GLY A 428 25.16 23.31 -2.21
CA GLY A 428 24.29 24.08 -3.09
C GLY A 428 22.84 24.11 -2.62
N THR A 429 22.01 24.86 -3.34
CA THR A 429 20.57 24.92 -3.11
C THR A 429 19.85 23.98 -4.07
N TYR A 430 19.02 23.10 -3.54
CA TYR A 430 18.22 22.15 -4.29
C TYR A 430 16.74 22.44 -4.08
N ASP A 431 16.01 22.57 -5.17
CA ASP A 431 14.57 22.76 -5.14
C ASP A 431 13.87 21.39 -5.23
N PHE A 432 12.86 21.19 -4.40
CA PHE A 432 11.96 20.03 -4.46
C PHE A 432 10.52 20.49 -4.56
N LEU A 433 9.69 19.62 -5.14
CA LEU A 433 8.26 19.80 -5.25
C LEU A 433 7.56 18.66 -4.49
N ILE A 434 6.79 19.05 -3.47
CA ILE A 434 5.83 18.19 -2.78
C ILE A 434 4.52 18.23 -3.55
N ASN A 435 4.05 17.07 -4.00
CA ASN A 435 2.71 16.86 -4.53
C ASN A 435 1.92 15.97 -3.57
N VAL A 436 0.76 16.44 -3.12
CA VAL A 436 -0.24 15.64 -2.43
C VAL A 436 -1.45 15.53 -3.35
N LEU A 437 -1.60 14.36 -3.99
CA LEU A 437 -2.59 14.13 -5.03
C LEU A 437 -3.72 13.23 -4.53
N SER A 438 -4.97 13.55 -4.83
CA SER A 438 -6.08 12.64 -4.54
C SER A 438 -6.10 11.49 -5.54
N ASP A 439 -6.45 10.28 -5.11
CA ASP A 439 -6.69 9.17 -6.05
C ASP A 439 -8.15 9.08 -6.52
N SER A 440 -9.02 9.94 -5.97
CA SER A 440 -10.47 9.84 -6.10
C SER A 440 -11.14 11.14 -6.55
N TYR A 441 -10.59 12.32 -6.28
CA TYR A 441 -11.20 13.61 -6.62
C TYR A 441 -10.33 14.44 -7.54
N VAL A 442 -10.94 15.19 -8.46
CA VAL A 442 -10.25 16.11 -9.37
C VAL A 442 -10.23 17.51 -8.74
N GLY A 443 -9.08 18.20 -8.85
CA GLY A 443 -8.95 19.59 -8.41
C GLY A 443 -8.83 19.79 -6.89
N CYS A 444 -8.63 18.71 -6.13
CA CYS A 444 -8.39 18.74 -4.68
C CYS A 444 -6.89 18.62 -4.30
N ASP A 445 -6.01 18.57 -5.30
CA ASP A 445 -4.57 18.35 -5.13
C ASP A 445 -3.86 19.56 -4.51
N GLN A 446 -2.70 19.33 -3.88
CA GLN A 446 -1.85 20.38 -3.33
C GLN A 446 -0.41 20.23 -3.78
N TYR A 447 0.20 21.38 -4.08
CA TYR A 447 1.57 21.50 -4.57
C TYR A 447 2.32 22.47 -3.66
N ARG A 448 3.49 22.10 -3.15
CA ARG A 448 4.34 22.97 -2.33
C ARG A 448 5.80 22.86 -2.75
N HIS A 449 6.37 23.99 -3.18
CA HIS A 449 7.80 24.09 -3.44
C HIS A 449 8.55 24.24 -2.11
N ILE A 450 9.62 23.47 -1.95
CA ILE A 450 10.51 23.54 -0.80
C ILE A 450 11.96 23.62 -1.28
N LYS A 451 12.83 24.25 -0.49
CA LYS A 451 14.25 24.38 -0.80
C LYS A 451 15.07 23.71 0.27
N MET A 452 16.13 23.04 -0.14
CA MET A 452 17.12 22.45 0.74
C MET A 452 18.47 23.08 0.45
N VAL A 453 19.13 23.59 1.48
CA VAL A 453 20.46 24.18 1.36
C VAL A 453 21.46 23.18 1.95
N VAL A 454 22.31 22.63 1.08
CA VAL A 454 23.42 21.75 1.47
C VAL A 454 24.66 22.61 1.67
N VAL A 455 25.23 22.58 2.86
CA VAL A 455 26.40 23.38 3.25
C VAL A 455 27.61 22.47 3.43
N ASP A 456 28.80 22.99 3.14
CA ASP A 456 30.04 22.25 3.33
C ASP A 456 30.23 21.83 4.81
N PRO A 457 30.70 20.59 5.08
CA PRO A 457 30.94 20.10 6.44
C PRO A 457 31.83 21.00 7.30
N SER A 458 32.70 21.81 6.69
CA SER A 458 33.58 22.77 7.40
C SER A 458 32.82 23.85 8.17
N THR A 459 31.51 23.99 7.95
CA THR A 459 30.63 24.96 8.63
C THR A 459 29.95 24.41 9.89
N LEU A 460 30.05 23.10 10.14
CA LEU A 460 29.54 22.50 11.37
C LEU A 460 30.35 22.99 12.58
N PRO A 461 29.72 23.19 13.76
CA PRO A 461 30.46 23.33 15.01
C PRO A 461 31.40 22.13 15.17
N PRO A 462 32.63 22.31 15.70
CA PRO A 462 33.48 21.17 16.03
C PRO A 462 32.69 20.24 16.95
N GLU A 463 32.63 18.94 16.60
CA GLU A 463 32.02 17.94 17.46
C GLU A 463 32.66 18.07 18.86
N PRO A 464 31.86 18.04 19.95
CA PRO A 464 32.45 17.94 21.27
C PRO A 464 33.33 16.70 21.27
N GLU A 465 34.60 16.84 21.63
CA GLU A 465 35.48 15.70 21.90
C GLU A 465 34.77 14.88 22.99
N ILE A 466 34.06 13.84 22.56
CA ILE A 466 33.66 12.76 23.45
C ILE A 466 35.01 12.11 23.74
N ASP A 467 35.52 12.34 24.95
CA ASP A 467 36.59 11.53 25.52
C ASP A 467 36.07 10.09 25.45
N ASP A 468 36.41 9.38 24.37
CA ASP A 468 36.36 7.93 24.26
C ASP A 468 37.45 7.36 25.19
N ASP A 469 37.43 7.80 26.45
CA ASP A 469 38.11 7.20 27.58
C ASP A 469 37.32 5.92 27.90
N ILE A 470 37.28 5.00 26.93
CA ILE A 470 37.22 3.56 27.21
C ILE A 470 38.43 3.35 28.10
N SER A 471 38.18 3.44 29.40
CA SER A 471 39.18 3.33 30.43
C SER A 471 39.88 2.02 30.17
N GLU A 472 41.14 2.08 29.70
CA GLU A 472 41.98 0.89 29.68
C GLU A 472 41.87 0.30 31.09
N PRO A 473 41.44 -0.97 31.23
CA PRO A 473 41.16 -1.51 32.55
C PRO A 473 42.45 -1.36 33.37
N GLU A 474 42.40 -0.53 34.40
CA GLU A 474 43.56 -0.22 35.24
C GLU A 474 44.29 -1.54 35.55
N GLU A 475 45.61 -1.58 35.43
CA GLU A 475 46.43 -2.79 35.62
C GLU A 475 46.26 -3.44 37.02
N SER A 476 45.52 -2.79 37.93
CA SER A 476 45.12 -3.30 39.25
C SER A 476 43.75 -4.00 39.28
N SER A 477 42.99 -3.98 38.17
CA SER A 477 41.69 -4.61 38.03
C SER A 477 41.77 -6.13 38.19
N LEU A 478 40.74 -6.69 38.84
CA LEU A 478 40.61 -8.14 39.05
C LEU A 478 40.65 -8.92 37.71
N ALA A 479 40.28 -8.27 36.61
CA ALA A 479 40.40 -8.81 35.25
C ALA A 479 41.85 -8.93 34.77
N ALA A 480 42.72 -7.95 35.07
CA ALA A 480 44.15 -7.99 34.76
C ALA A 480 44.88 -9.06 35.60
N GLN A 481 44.53 -9.19 36.88
CA GLN A 481 45.05 -10.26 37.75
C GLN A 481 44.62 -11.67 37.29
N LEU A 482 43.39 -11.81 36.78
CA LEU A 482 42.90 -13.07 36.20
C LEU A 482 43.59 -13.43 34.87
N ALA A 483 43.93 -12.43 34.05
CA ALA A 483 44.68 -12.62 32.81
C ALA A 483 46.14 -13.04 33.09
N GLU A 484 46.80 -12.42 34.07
CA GLU A 484 48.16 -12.80 34.48
C GLU A 484 48.20 -14.19 35.12
N ALA A 485 47.17 -14.55 35.90
CA ALA A 485 47.03 -15.89 36.48
C ALA A 485 46.82 -16.99 35.43
N ARG A 486 46.19 -16.67 34.29
CA ARG A 486 46.05 -17.59 33.15
C ARG A 486 47.34 -17.73 32.31
N GLY A 487 48.24 -16.75 32.36
CA GLY A 487 49.50 -16.76 31.61
C GLY A 487 50.62 -17.64 32.20
N LYS A 488 50.47 -18.15 33.44
CA LYS A 488 51.47 -18.99 34.12
C LYS A 488 51.02 -20.45 34.22
N ALA A 489 50.91 -21.13 33.08
CA ALA A 489 50.90 -22.60 33.01
C ALA A 489 52.04 -23.06 32.08
N PRO A 490 52.98 -23.92 32.51
CA PRO A 490 54.06 -24.40 31.64
C PRO A 490 53.64 -25.69 30.94
N GLY A 491 53.71 -25.75 29.61
CA GLY A 491 53.58 -27.04 28.92
C GLY A 491 53.28 -27.02 27.42
N LYS A 492 54.33 -26.83 26.61
CA LYS A 492 54.69 -27.62 25.41
C LYS A 492 53.56 -28.26 24.56
N GLY A 493 53.40 -27.80 23.32
CA GLY A 493 52.68 -28.50 22.26
C GLY A 493 52.80 -27.75 20.93
N SER A 494 52.95 -28.47 19.81
CA SER A 494 53.50 -28.02 18.52
C SER A 494 52.70 -26.94 17.79
N ARG A 495 53.44 -26.08 17.08
CA ARG A 495 52.95 -25.31 15.92
C ARG A 495 52.51 -26.29 14.82
N ASP A 496 51.35 -26.04 14.24
CA ASP A 496 51.09 -26.28 12.82
C ASP A 496 50.21 -25.13 12.33
N ASP A 497 50.78 -24.38 11.38
CA ASP A 497 50.12 -23.32 10.61
C ASP A 497 49.15 -23.97 9.62
N PHE A 498 47.88 -23.56 9.62
CA PHE A 498 47.05 -23.63 8.44
C PHE A 498 46.24 -22.35 8.30
N ASP A 499 46.74 -21.55 7.37
CA ASP A 499 46.10 -20.43 6.69
C ASP A 499 44.94 -20.95 5.82
N SER A 500 43.79 -20.30 5.86
CA SER A 500 42.77 -20.46 4.82
C SER A 500 42.15 -19.10 4.49
N SER A 501 42.76 -18.44 3.51
CA SER A 501 42.03 -17.72 2.47
C SER A 501 41.27 -18.73 1.61
N ASP A 502 39.97 -18.49 1.41
CA ASP A 502 39.24 -18.63 0.13
C ASP A 502 37.74 -18.73 0.42
N GLU A 503 36.99 -17.68 0.06
CA GLU A 503 35.58 -17.83 -0.32
C GLU A 503 35.36 -17.02 -1.61
N ASP A 504 35.20 -17.77 -2.70
CA ASP A 504 34.41 -17.40 -3.88
C ASP A 504 32.91 -17.54 -3.56
#